data_AF-A0A9E1ZKT2-F1
#
_entry.id   AF-A0A9E1ZKT2-F1
#
_cell.length_a   1.000
_cell.length_b   1.000
_cell.length_c   1.000
_cell.angle_alpha   90.00
_cell.angle_beta   90.00
_cell.angle_gamma   90.00
#
_symmetry.space_group_name_H-M   'P 1'
#
loop_
_entity.id
_entity.type
_entity.pdbx_description
1 polymer ?
#
loop_
_entity_poly.entity_id
_entity_poly.type
_entity_poly.pdbx_seq_one_letter_code
_entity_poly.pdbx_strand_id
1 'polypeptide(L)'
;NEDALSQYLVIATRGANGHIVFSSMEDGKLRNGIDSYANYLDPKFQVQNGATNRLTVVGRGNTLTIFTNGVQIDQVVAGDQPVLTLPSAPTPPPEGASTDQLAQFDSELSAHGNLVNRISNNYKPNLAIIQAETPYFERGFVALVALSESGTTNCEFNNSWLWIIDK
;
A
#
# COMPACT_ATOMS: atom_id res chain seq x y z
N ASN A 1 -8.35 27.16 12.65
CA ASN A 1 -7.86 25.78 12.84
C ASN A 1 -7.64 25.16 11.46
N GLU A 2 -6.86 25.85 10.62
CA GLU A 2 -6.70 25.51 9.19
C GLU A 2 -5.80 24.29 9.01
N ASP A 3 -4.77 24.14 9.86
CA ASP A 3 -3.88 22.96 9.87
C ASP A 3 -4.58 21.64 10.25
N ALA A 4 -5.77 21.68 10.87
CA ALA A 4 -6.48 20.47 11.31
C ALA A 4 -7.05 19.64 10.15
N LEU A 5 -7.00 20.14 8.91
CA LEU A 5 -7.50 19.47 7.72
C LEU A 5 -6.38 18.85 6.85
N SER A 6 -5.12 19.07 7.22
CA SER A 6 -3.95 18.55 6.52
C SER A 6 -3.37 17.35 7.25
N GLN A 7 -3.35 16.19 6.61
CA GLN A 7 -2.94 14.94 7.23
C GLN A 7 -2.42 13.91 6.23
N TYR A 8 -1.53 13.05 6.70
CA TYR A 8 -1.26 11.80 6.00
C TYR A 8 -2.30 10.74 6.38
N LEU A 9 -2.70 9.95 5.41
CA LEU A 9 -3.71 8.93 5.53
C LEU A 9 -3.13 7.60 5.10
N VAL A 10 -3.26 6.60 5.96
CA VAL A 10 -2.96 5.21 5.65
C VAL A 10 -4.29 4.46 5.67
N ILE A 11 -4.65 3.84 4.55
CA ILE A 11 -5.88 3.05 4.44
C ILE A 11 -5.49 1.59 4.24
N ALA A 12 -5.85 0.74 5.19
CA ALA A 12 -5.72 -0.70 5.06
C ALA A 12 -7.07 -1.29 4.62
N THR A 13 -7.09 -2.02 3.51
CA THR A 13 -8.30 -2.68 3.02
C THR A 13 -8.07 -4.18 2.86
N ARG A 14 -9.12 -4.97 3.13
CA ARG A 14 -9.15 -6.41 2.86
C ARG A 14 -9.78 -6.77 1.50
N GLY A 15 -10.16 -5.79 0.69
CA GLY A 15 -10.71 -6.05 -0.65
C GLY A 15 -9.68 -6.74 -1.54
N ALA A 16 -10.12 -7.72 -2.33
CA ALA A 16 -9.29 -8.44 -3.30
C ALA A 16 -7.95 -8.97 -2.74
N ASN A 17 -6.81 -8.41 -3.16
CA ASN A 17 -5.46 -8.84 -2.75
C ASN A 17 -4.96 -8.10 -1.51
N GLY A 18 -5.81 -7.35 -0.81
CA GLY A 18 -5.40 -6.53 0.32
C GLY A 18 -4.57 -5.33 -0.11
N HIS A 19 -5.04 -4.14 0.23
CA HIS A 19 -4.42 -2.89 -0.18
C HIS A 19 -3.96 -2.12 1.04
N ILE A 20 -2.76 -1.56 0.95
CA ILE A 20 -2.33 -0.48 1.83
C ILE A 20 -2.18 0.75 0.95
N VAL A 21 -3.10 1.69 1.12
CA VAL A 21 -3.08 2.96 0.40
C VAL A 21 -2.43 3.99 1.31
N PHE A 22 -1.41 4.67 0.81
CA PHE A 22 -0.91 5.90 1.43
C PHE A 22 -1.44 7.09 0.67
N SER A 23 -1.89 8.13 1.35
CA SER A 23 -2.38 9.34 0.74
C SER A 23 -2.14 10.54 1.65
N SER A 24 -2.30 11.72 1.10
CA SER A 24 -2.32 12.98 1.83
C SER A 24 -3.65 13.67 1.56
N MET A 25 -4.14 14.32 2.59
CA MET A 25 -5.31 15.17 2.54
C MET A 25 -4.86 16.59 2.88
N GLU A 26 -5.27 17.56 2.09
CA GLU A 26 -5.07 19.00 2.35
C GLU A 26 -6.44 19.66 2.21
N ASP A 27 -6.86 20.42 3.22
CA ASP A 27 -8.18 21.07 3.28
C ASP A 27 -9.35 20.10 3.02
N GLY A 28 -9.25 18.88 3.54
CA GLY A 28 -10.29 17.85 3.38
C GLY A 28 -10.33 17.18 2.00
N LYS A 29 -9.37 17.48 1.10
CA LYS A 29 -9.29 16.91 -0.24
C LYS A 29 -8.06 16.01 -0.37
N LEU A 30 -8.24 14.81 -0.92
CA LEU A 30 -7.11 13.94 -1.27
C LEU A 30 -6.25 14.64 -2.32
N ARG A 31 -4.95 14.74 -2.05
CA ARG A 31 -3.99 15.42 -2.94
C ARG A 31 -3.16 14.44 -3.73
N ASN A 32 -2.72 13.35 -3.11
CA ASN A 32 -1.95 12.30 -3.76
C ASN A 32 -2.45 10.91 -3.32
N GLY A 33 -1.83 9.86 -3.85
CA GLY A 33 -2.06 8.52 -3.33
C GLY A 33 -1.13 7.49 -3.94
N ILE A 34 -0.71 6.51 -3.16
CA ILE A 34 -0.03 5.31 -3.63
C ILE A 34 -0.89 4.12 -3.20
N ASP A 35 -0.98 3.09 -4.02
CA ASP A 35 -1.73 1.87 -3.71
C ASP A 35 -0.78 0.67 -3.74
N SER A 36 -0.43 0.17 -2.55
CA SER A 36 0.47 -0.95 -2.36
C SER A 36 -0.32 -2.26 -2.20
N TYR A 37 -0.05 -3.22 -3.07
CA TYR A 37 -0.73 -4.53 -3.10
C TYR A 37 -0.07 -5.48 -2.11
N ALA A 38 -0.50 -5.45 -0.86
CA ALA A 38 0.23 -6.02 0.27
C ALA A 38 0.38 -7.55 0.20
N ASN A 39 -0.63 -8.30 -0.26
CA ASN A 39 -0.51 -9.76 -0.43
C ASN A 39 0.57 -10.16 -1.46
N TYR A 40 0.92 -9.27 -2.37
CA TYR A 40 2.01 -9.51 -3.32
C TYR A 40 3.38 -9.13 -2.72
N LEU A 41 3.45 -8.00 -2.02
CA LEU A 41 4.71 -7.44 -1.52
C LEU A 41 5.18 -8.09 -0.22
N ASP A 42 4.24 -8.58 0.59
CA ASP A 42 4.48 -9.32 1.82
C ASP A 42 3.85 -10.72 1.70
N PRO A 43 4.67 -11.77 1.52
CA PRO A 43 4.20 -13.15 1.41
C PRO A 43 3.43 -13.66 2.65
N LYS A 44 3.54 -12.97 3.78
CA LYS A 44 2.82 -13.31 5.02
C LYS A 44 1.49 -12.58 5.14
N PHE A 45 1.19 -11.64 4.24
CA PHE A 45 -0.04 -10.88 4.29
C PHE A 45 -1.22 -11.74 3.87
N GLN A 46 -2.24 -11.78 4.73
CA GLN A 46 -3.38 -12.68 4.59
C GLN A 46 -4.68 -11.90 4.42
N VAL A 47 -5.42 -12.17 3.35
CA VAL A 47 -6.68 -11.47 3.03
C VAL A 47 -7.92 -12.19 3.54
N GLN A 48 -7.81 -13.44 4.02
CA GLN A 48 -8.94 -14.26 4.46
C GLN A 48 -9.57 -13.78 5.78
N ASN A 49 -10.80 -14.22 6.04
CA ASN A 49 -11.52 -13.88 7.27
C ASN A 49 -10.77 -14.44 8.49
N GLY A 50 -10.67 -13.65 9.55
CA GLY A 50 -9.93 -14.02 10.77
C GLY A 50 -8.42 -13.87 10.67
N ALA A 51 -7.87 -13.45 9.53
CA ALA A 51 -6.45 -13.15 9.40
C ALA A 51 -6.04 -11.97 10.29
N THR A 52 -4.84 -12.07 10.86
CA THR A 52 -4.19 -10.97 11.60
C THR A 52 -2.96 -10.53 10.81
N ASN A 53 -2.99 -9.28 10.34
CA ASN A 53 -1.84 -8.63 9.72
C ASN A 53 -1.34 -7.51 10.63
N ARG A 54 -0.03 -7.33 10.71
CA ARG A 54 0.58 -6.19 11.40
C ARG A 54 0.89 -5.12 10.39
N LEU A 55 0.47 -3.88 10.65
CA LEU A 55 0.83 -2.71 9.87
C LEU A 55 1.73 -1.81 10.71
N THR A 56 2.80 -1.31 10.12
CA THR A 56 3.68 -0.34 10.77
C THR A 56 4.07 0.72 9.76
N VAL A 57 3.93 1.98 10.15
CA VAL A 57 4.38 3.12 9.35
C VAL A 57 5.40 3.91 10.15
N VAL A 58 6.56 4.13 9.55
CA VAL A 58 7.71 4.79 10.17
C VAL A 58 7.97 6.09 9.42
N GLY A 59 7.83 7.23 10.10
CA GLY A 59 8.23 8.53 9.56
C GLY A 59 9.65 8.90 10.01
N ARG A 60 10.52 9.31 9.07
CA ARG A 60 11.85 9.86 9.36
C ARG A 60 12.15 11.00 8.39
N GLY A 61 12.24 12.24 8.90
CA GLY A 61 12.33 13.42 8.04
C GLY A 61 11.13 13.47 7.10
N ASN A 62 11.37 13.68 5.80
CA ASN A 62 10.32 13.68 4.78
C ASN A 62 9.97 12.28 4.24
N THR A 63 10.53 11.20 4.79
CA THR A 63 10.30 9.84 4.30
C THR A 63 9.36 9.08 5.21
N LEU A 64 8.33 8.47 4.62
CA LEU A 64 7.44 7.51 5.26
C LEU A 64 7.71 6.12 4.69
N THR A 65 7.95 5.14 5.56
CA THR A 65 8.18 3.75 5.17
C THR A 65 7.08 2.87 5.73
N ILE A 66 6.52 2.02 4.88
CA ILE A 66 5.35 1.19 5.18
C ILE A 66 5.77 -0.27 5.26
N PHE A 67 5.39 -0.92 6.34
CA PHE A 67 5.67 -2.32 6.60
C PHE A 67 4.39 -3.09 6.87
N THR A 68 4.31 -4.30 6.33
CA THR A 68 3.35 -5.30 6.78
C THR A 68 4.06 -6.56 7.28
N ASN A 69 3.63 -7.08 8.42
CA ASN A 69 4.22 -8.28 9.06
C ASN A 69 5.76 -8.24 9.18
N GLY A 70 6.34 -7.03 9.29
CA GLY A 70 7.78 -6.79 9.36
C GLY A 70 8.51 -6.71 8.01
N VAL A 71 7.82 -6.87 6.88
CA VAL A 71 8.31 -6.71 5.51
C VAL A 71 8.03 -5.29 5.05
N GLN A 72 9.05 -4.58 4.55
CA GLN A 72 8.86 -3.28 3.90
C GLN A 72 8.12 -3.49 2.58
N ILE A 73 6.95 -2.89 2.44
CA ILE A 73 6.14 -2.99 1.22
C ILE A 73 6.19 -1.70 0.41
N ASP A 74 6.44 -0.55 1.03
CA ASP A 74 6.49 0.71 0.29
C ASP A 74 7.29 1.81 1.02
N GLN A 75 7.63 2.85 0.27
CA GLN A 75 8.27 4.06 0.77
C GLN A 75 7.79 5.28 -0.01
N VAL A 76 7.39 6.31 0.72
CA VAL A 76 6.96 7.61 0.17
C VAL A 76 7.89 8.69 0.66
N VAL A 77 8.32 9.56 -0.25
CA VAL A 77 9.08 10.76 0.07
C VAL A 77 8.16 11.96 -0.15
N ALA A 78 7.89 12.71 0.90
CA ALA A 78 7.15 13.95 0.78
C ALA A 78 7.96 14.98 -0.01
N GLY A 79 7.31 15.64 -0.96
CA GLY A 79 7.91 16.45 -2.02
C GLY A 79 8.02 15.72 -3.35
N ASP A 80 7.98 14.38 -3.38
CA ASP A 80 8.10 13.61 -4.61
C ASP A 80 6.73 13.24 -5.20
N GLN A 81 6.74 13.03 -6.52
CA GLN A 81 5.61 12.45 -7.23
C GLN A 81 5.61 10.92 -7.05
N PRO A 82 4.47 10.32 -6.66
CA PRO A 82 4.36 8.87 -6.59
C PRO A 82 4.61 8.17 -7.93
N VAL A 83 5.48 7.16 -7.91
CA VAL A 83 5.75 6.30 -9.05
C VAL A 83 4.90 5.04 -8.94
N LEU A 84 4.24 4.65 -10.02
CA LEU A 84 3.56 3.36 -10.05
C LEU A 84 4.57 2.22 -10.07
N THR A 85 4.60 1.44 -8.98
CA THR A 85 5.36 0.20 -8.88
C THR A 85 4.47 -0.98 -9.27
N LEU A 86 4.87 -1.69 -10.33
CA LEU A 86 4.21 -2.92 -10.76
C LEU A 86 4.94 -4.14 -10.19
N PRO A 87 4.21 -5.24 -9.92
CA PRO A 87 4.83 -6.51 -9.52
C PRO A 87 5.79 -7.01 -10.59
N SER A 88 6.95 -7.52 -10.19
CA SER A 88 7.86 -8.24 -11.09
C SER A 88 7.20 -9.51 -11.61
N ALA A 89 7.43 -9.81 -12.88
CA ALA A 89 6.94 -11.05 -13.49
C ALA A 89 7.52 -12.29 -12.78
N PRO A 90 6.79 -13.42 -12.76
CA PRO A 90 7.33 -14.69 -12.28
C PRO A 90 8.60 -15.08 -13.03
N THR A 91 9.51 -15.77 -12.34
CA THR A 91 10.77 -16.22 -12.96
C THR A 91 10.49 -17.41 -13.88
N PRO A 92 10.97 -17.40 -15.13
CA PRO A 92 10.81 -18.54 -16.03
C PRO A 92 11.38 -19.84 -15.44
N PRO A 93 10.76 -21.00 -15.67
CA PRO A 93 11.30 -22.28 -15.23
C PRO A 93 12.65 -22.58 -15.92
N PRO A 94 13.54 -23.35 -15.27
CA PRO A 94 14.80 -23.76 -15.89
C PRO A 94 14.56 -24.69 -17.08
N GLU A 95 15.55 -24.80 -17.98
CA GLU A 95 15.50 -25.77 -19.07
C GLU A 95 15.35 -27.20 -18.51
N GLY A 96 14.43 -27.98 -19.09
CA GLY A 96 14.10 -29.33 -18.62
C GLY A 96 13.12 -29.38 -17.44
N ALA A 97 12.44 -28.27 -17.12
CA ALA A 97 11.38 -28.23 -16.12
C ALA A 97 10.32 -29.32 -16.34
N SER A 98 9.80 -29.88 -15.24
CA SER A 98 8.73 -30.86 -15.29
C SER A 98 7.42 -30.24 -15.80
N THR A 99 6.48 -31.09 -16.23
CA THR A 99 5.12 -30.67 -16.59
C THR A 99 4.43 -29.89 -15.48
N ASP A 100 4.65 -30.27 -14.22
CA ASP A 100 4.05 -29.61 -13.07
C ASP A 100 4.65 -28.22 -12.83
N GLN A 101 5.97 -28.07 -13.01
CA GLN A 101 6.66 -26.78 -12.90
C GLN A 101 6.21 -25.81 -14.00
N LEU A 102 6.03 -26.31 -15.23
CA LEU A 102 5.49 -25.52 -16.34
C LEU A 102 4.05 -25.09 -16.07
N ALA A 103 3.19 -26.00 -15.60
CA ALA A 103 1.80 -25.70 -15.26
C ALA A 103 1.69 -24.69 -14.10
N GLN A 104 2.57 -24.78 -13.10
CA GLN A 104 2.64 -23.80 -12.02
C GLN A 104 3.04 -22.41 -12.55
N PHE A 105 4.08 -22.34 -13.40
CA PHE A 105 4.49 -21.07 -14.00
C PHE A 105 3.40 -20.43 -14.85
N ASP A 106 2.68 -21.21 -15.67
CA ASP A 106 1.57 -20.70 -16.48
C ASP A 106 0.45 -20.12 -15.59
N SER A 107 0.16 -20.77 -14.47
CA SER A 107 -0.80 -20.29 -13.47
C SER A 107 -0.33 -18.97 -12.82
N GLU A 108 0.93 -18.91 -12.38
CA GLU A 108 1.53 -17.72 -11.77
C GLU A 108 1.60 -16.54 -12.76
N LEU A 109 1.94 -16.80 -14.02
CA LEU A 109 2.01 -15.80 -15.08
C LEU A 109 0.63 -15.23 -15.41
N SER A 110 -0.40 -16.08 -15.45
CA SER A 110 -1.79 -15.65 -15.62
C SER A 110 -2.27 -14.79 -14.43
N ALA A 111 -1.97 -15.22 -13.20
CA ALA A 111 -2.28 -14.46 -11.99
C ALA A 111 -1.58 -13.09 -11.97
N HIS A 112 -0.30 -13.05 -12.38
CA HIS A 112 0.48 -11.82 -12.52
C HIS A 112 -0.14 -10.87 -13.55
N GLY A 113 -0.50 -11.35 -14.74
CA GLY A 113 -1.16 -10.54 -15.77
C GLY A 113 -2.47 -9.93 -15.29
N ASN A 114 -3.30 -10.70 -14.58
CA ASN A 114 -4.53 -10.23 -13.97
C ASN A 114 -4.28 -9.14 -12.91
N LEU A 115 -3.24 -9.31 -12.10
CA LEU A 115 -2.83 -8.31 -11.10
C LEU A 115 -2.36 -7.01 -11.77
N VAL A 116 -1.43 -7.08 -12.73
CA VAL A 116 -0.93 -5.89 -13.46
C VAL A 116 -2.07 -5.13 -14.13
N ASN A 117 -3.02 -5.84 -14.76
CA ASN A 117 -4.18 -5.23 -15.38
C ASN A 117 -5.06 -4.50 -14.36
N ARG A 118 -5.29 -5.11 -13.19
CA ARG A 118 -6.06 -4.49 -12.10
C ARG A 118 -5.37 -3.23 -11.59
N ILE A 119 -4.07 -3.31 -11.29
CA ILE A 119 -3.26 -2.16 -10.84
C ILE A 119 -3.36 -1.02 -11.85
N SER A 120 -3.12 -1.33 -13.12
CA SER A 120 -3.14 -0.34 -14.20
C SER A 120 -4.52 0.29 -14.39
N ASN A 121 -5.59 -0.49 -14.24
CA ASN A 121 -6.96 0.00 -14.37
C ASN A 121 -7.43 0.83 -13.17
N ASN A 122 -6.96 0.52 -11.95
CA ASN A 122 -7.25 1.31 -10.76
C ASN A 122 -6.44 2.62 -10.73
N TYR A 123 -5.24 2.60 -11.31
CA TYR A 123 -4.34 3.76 -11.37
C TYR A 123 -4.80 4.83 -12.36
N LYS A 124 -5.26 4.44 -13.56
CA LYS A 124 -5.63 5.36 -14.66
C LYS A 124 -6.71 6.42 -14.30
N PRO A 125 -7.82 6.10 -13.62
CA PRO A 125 -8.90 7.06 -13.36
C PRO A 125 -8.49 8.20 -12.41
N ASN A 126 -7.46 7.99 -11.57
CA ASN A 126 -7.04 8.93 -10.54
C ASN A 126 -5.63 9.47 -10.77
N LEU A 127 -5.06 9.28 -11.96
CA LEU A 127 -3.65 9.53 -12.27
C LEU A 127 -3.20 10.95 -11.93
N ALA A 128 -4.04 11.97 -12.19
CA ALA A 128 -3.73 13.37 -11.89
C ALA A 128 -3.66 13.67 -10.39
N ILE A 129 -4.46 12.99 -9.58
CA ILE A 129 -4.39 13.10 -8.12
C ILE A 129 -3.21 12.28 -7.64
N ILE A 130 -3.12 11.02 -8.03
CA ILE A 130 -2.05 10.10 -7.63
C ILE A 130 -0.64 10.62 -7.94
N GLN A 131 -0.42 11.23 -9.11
CA GLN A 131 0.89 11.77 -9.51
C GLN A 131 1.16 13.19 -9.02
N ALA A 132 0.21 13.83 -8.33
CA ALA A 132 0.50 15.10 -7.70
C ALA A 132 1.63 14.92 -6.68
N GLU A 133 2.44 15.96 -6.53
CA GLU A 133 3.49 15.99 -5.52
C GLU A 133 2.88 15.69 -4.15
N THR A 134 3.55 14.81 -3.41
CA THR A 134 3.17 14.52 -2.03
C THR A 134 3.43 15.79 -1.20
N PRO A 135 2.40 16.48 -0.68
CA PRO A 135 2.61 17.65 0.15
C PRO A 135 3.46 17.26 1.37
N TYR A 136 4.37 18.16 1.73
CA TYR A 136 5.18 18.01 2.92
C TYR A 136 4.50 18.75 4.08
N PHE A 137 4.04 17.99 5.07
CA PHE A 137 3.47 18.55 6.29
C PHE A 137 4.53 18.59 7.38
N GLU A 138 4.97 19.79 7.76
CA GLU A 138 5.90 19.97 8.89
C GLU A 138 5.23 19.59 10.23
N ARG A 139 3.90 19.67 10.30
CA ARG A 139 3.06 19.32 11.46
C ARG A 139 1.71 18.81 10.96
N GLY A 140 1.07 17.92 11.72
CA GLY A 140 -0.27 17.43 11.39
C GLY A 140 -0.62 16.13 12.07
N PHE A 141 -1.67 15.48 11.57
CA PHE A 141 -2.09 14.17 12.03
C PHE A 141 -1.73 13.09 10.99
N VAL A 142 -1.63 11.86 11.49
CA VAL A 142 -1.61 10.65 10.66
C VAL A 142 -2.86 9.87 11.03
N ALA A 143 -3.72 9.65 10.05
CA ALA A 143 -4.92 8.84 10.21
C ALA A 143 -4.67 7.43 9.69
N LEU A 144 -5.11 6.43 10.46
CA LEU A 144 -5.25 5.06 10.00
C LEU A 144 -6.74 4.76 9.81
N VAL A 145 -7.09 4.30 8.62
CA VAL A 145 -8.44 3.83 8.30
C VAL A 145 -8.34 2.37 7.90
N ALA A 146 -9.07 1.50 8.60
CA ALA A 146 -9.19 0.09 8.24
C ALA A 146 -10.58 -0.18 7.68
N LEU A 147 -10.64 -0.70 6.45
CA LEU A 147 -11.89 -0.97 5.73
C LEU A 147 -12.02 -2.47 5.44
N SER A 148 -13.22 -3.00 5.66
CA SER A 148 -13.60 -4.35 5.22
C SER A 148 -14.94 -4.27 4.49
N GLU A 149 -15.02 -4.93 3.33
CA GLU A 149 -16.25 -4.98 2.52
C GLU A 149 -17.35 -5.81 3.19
N SER A 150 -16.99 -6.73 4.09
CA SER A 150 -17.91 -7.51 4.91
C SER A 150 -17.24 -8.05 6.17
N GLY A 151 -18.04 -8.49 7.15
CA GLY A 151 -17.54 -9.01 8.43
C GLY A 151 -17.11 -7.93 9.43
N THR A 152 -16.29 -8.33 10.41
CA THR A 152 -15.83 -7.44 11.49
C THR A 152 -14.35 -7.09 11.30
N THR A 153 -14.01 -5.81 11.50
CA THR A 153 -12.62 -5.33 11.54
C THR A 153 -12.29 -4.88 12.95
N ASN A 154 -11.39 -5.61 13.61
CA ASN A 154 -10.88 -5.24 14.93
C ASN A 154 -9.45 -4.72 14.76
N CYS A 155 -9.23 -3.46 15.13
CA CYS A 155 -7.90 -2.85 15.14
C CYS A 155 -7.37 -2.81 16.57
N GLU A 156 -6.24 -3.47 16.82
CA GLU A 156 -5.50 -3.35 18.08
C GLU A 156 -4.29 -2.44 17.86
N PHE A 157 -4.18 -1.40 18.69
CA PHE A 157 -3.07 -0.45 18.65
C PHE A 157 -2.09 -0.79 19.77
N ASN A 158 -0.86 -1.15 19.41
CA ASN A 158 0.21 -1.46 20.36
C ASN A 158 1.42 -0.57 20.05
N ASN A 159 1.95 0.14 21.06
CA ASN A 159 3.08 1.07 20.90
C ASN A 159 2.92 2.01 19.70
N SER A 160 1.69 2.51 19.49
CA SER A 160 1.33 3.35 18.37
C SER A 160 1.55 4.81 18.76
N TRP A 161 2.67 5.38 18.32
CA TRP A 161 3.02 6.77 18.58
C TRP A 161 2.77 7.61 17.31
N LEU A 162 2.12 8.76 17.48
CA LEU A 162 2.05 9.77 16.42
C LEU A 162 3.42 10.46 16.36
N TRP A 163 4.09 10.40 15.21
CA TRP A 163 5.44 10.95 15.03
C TRP A 163 5.38 12.49 15.01
N ILE A 164 6.37 13.12 15.61
CA ILE A 164 6.75 14.51 15.27
C ILE A 164 7.81 14.37 14.17
N ILE A 165 7.49 14.82 12.95
CA ILE A 165 8.49 14.99 11.90
C ILE A 165 9.25 16.27 12.26
N ASP A 166 10.37 16.15 12.95
CA ASP A 166 11.27 17.27 13.23
C ASP A 166 12.47 17.23 12.27
N LYS A 167 13.02 18.40 11.94
CA LYS A 167 14.14 18.57 10.99
C LYS A 167 15.47 18.04 11.52
#